data_AF-A0A776L123-F1
#
_entry.id   AF-A0A776L123-F1
#
_cell.length_a   1.000
_cell.length_b   1.000
_cell.length_c   1.000
_cell.angle_alpha   90.00
_cell.angle_beta   90.00
_cell.angle_gamma   90.00
#
_symmetry.space_group_name_H-M   'P 1'
#
loop_
_entity.id
_entity.type
_entity.pdbx_description
1 polymer ?
#
loop_
_entity_poly.entity_id
_entity_poly.type
_entity_poly.pdbx_seq_one_letter_code
_entity_poly.pdbx_strand_id
1 'polypeptide(L)'
;TAPVTGTVESASLSVYAAFFFLNSRYTFMNTTFNVGLANGQSDTYPLSGATGLQVTQGQVLTGSGCTANGNCLPHGNGDRKVYESLVSGASTFTLKLRMKVRDKEWVPRVEWVESCPFNKADGVLTGTECSEPGGTKTGVMEGKPWNITQACWAYRDKYVTQSADNGTCQKYVDNPACTLASRQCAFYSDEGTCLHEYATYSCESRTSGKVMVCGGDVFCLDGEC
;
A
#
# COMPACT_ATOMS: atom_id res chain seq x y z
N THR A 1 -13.67 -16.58 -27.57
CA THR A 1 -12.43 -16.15 -26.88
C THR A 1 -12.70 -16.12 -25.39
N ALA A 2 -11.67 -16.31 -24.57
CA ALA A 2 -11.82 -16.23 -23.11
C ALA A 2 -12.12 -14.77 -22.70
N PRO A 3 -13.17 -14.54 -21.88
CA PRO A 3 -13.60 -13.18 -21.56
C PRO A 3 -12.71 -12.48 -20.53
N VAL A 4 -12.00 -13.24 -19.69
CA VAL A 4 -11.16 -12.75 -18.59
C VAL A 4 -9.97 -13.67 -18.37
N THR A 5 -8.92 -13.16 -17.71
CA THR A 5 -7.76 -13.97 -17.29
C THR A 5 -8.07 -14.67 -15.97
N GLY A 6 -7.86 -15.99 -15.90
CA GLY A 6 -8.06 -16.74 -14.66
C GLY A 6 -7.86 -18.25 -14.81
N THR A 7 -8.10 -18.95 -13.71
CA THR A 7 -8.09 -20.42 -13.64
C THR A 7 -9.50 -20.96 -13.84
N VAL A 8 -9.68 -21.96 -14.68
CA VAL A 8 -10.98 -22.64 -14.84
C VAL A 8 -11.27 -23.54 -13.64
N GLU A 9 -12.41 -23.34 -12.96
CA GLU A 9 -12.89 -24.19 -11.87
C GLU A 9 -13.76 -25.35 -12.38
N SER A 10 -14.61 -25.05 -13.37
CA SER A 10 -15.40 -26.04 -14.08
C SER A 10 -15.83 -25.50 -15.44
N ALA A 11 -16.10 -26.42 -16.37
CA ALA A 11 -16.53 -26.08 -17.70
C ALA A 11 -17.51 -27.13 -18.25
N SER A 12 -18.45 -26.68 -19.08
CA SER A 12 -19.35 -27.56 -19.83
C SER A 12 -19.63 -26.98 -21.21
N LEU A 13 -19.85 -27.85 -22.18
CA LEU A 13 -20.22 -27.48 -23.54
C LEU A 13 -21.65 -27.95 -23.83
N SER A 14 -22.57 -27.00 -23.99
CA SER A 14 -23.92 -27.30 -24.46
C SER A 14 -23.93 -27.30 -25.98
N VAL A 15 -24.46 -28.37 -26.57
CA VAL A 15 -24.56 -28.54 -28.02
C VAL A 15 -26.03 -28.54 -28.41
N TYR A 16 -26.38 -27.74 -29.42
CA TYR A 16 -27.64 -27.84 -30.14
C TYR A 16 -27.39 -28.36 -31.56
N ALA A 17 -28.21 -29.32 -31.99
CA ALA A 17 -28.06 -30.02 -33.25
C ALA A 17 -29.21 -29.69 -34.21
N ALA A 18 -28.97 -28.81 -35.18
CA ALA A 18 -29.83 -28.67 -36.37
C ALA A 18 -29.50 -29.69 -37.48
N PHE A 19 -28.39 -30.43 -37.30
CA PHE A 19 -27.99 -31.56 -38.14
C PHE A 19 -27.51 -32.71 -37.26
N PHE A 20 -27.61 -33.95 -37.76
CA PHE A 20 -27.19 -35.14 -37.01
C PHE A 20 -25.66 -35.15 -36.81
N PHE A 21 -25.20 -35.23 -35.57
CA PHE A 21 -23.76 -35.18 -35.25
C PHE A 21 -23.01 -36.49 -35.51
N LEU A 22 -23.67 -37.56 -35.97
CA LEU A 22 -23.01 -38.78 -36.46
C LEU A 22 -22.02 -39.41 -35.46
N ASN A 23 -22.35 -39.35 -34.16
CA ASN A 23 -21.46 -39.79 -33.08
C ASN A 23 -20.06 -39.16 -33.21
N SER A 24 -20.01 -37.83 -33.39
CA SER A 24 -18.77 -37.08 -33.58
C SER A 24 -17.95 -37.06 -32.30
N ARG A 25 -16.66 -37.37 -32.39
CA ARG A 25 -15.72 -37.30 -31.28
C ARG A 25 -15.01 -35.97 -31.32
N TYR A 26 -15.10 -35.21 -30.23
CA TYR A 26 -14.47 -33.92 -30.05
C TYR A 26 -13.41 -33.98 -28.96
N THR A 27 -12.35 -33.19 -29.13
CA THR A 27 -11.35 -32.89 -28.10
C THR A 27 -11.32 -31.38 -27.90
N PHE A 28 -11.66 -30.93 -26.69
CA PHE A 28 -11.70 -29.52 -26.32
C PHE A 28 -11.41 -29.34 -24.83
N MET A 29 -10.60 -28.35 -24.47
CA MET A 29 -10.18 -28.07 -23.08
C MET A 29 -9.75 -29.34 -22.33
N ASN A 30 -8.80 -30.08 -22.89
CA ASN A 30 -8.28 -31.35 -22.37
C ASN A 30 -9.34 -32.44 -22.10
N THR A 31 -10.54 -32.31 -22.67
CA THR A 31 -11.62 -33.28 -22.54
C THR A 31 -11.92 -33.88 -23.90
N THR A 32 -12.04 -35.21 -23.95
CA THR A 32 -12.56 -35.92 -25.11
C THR A 32 -13.98 -36.40 -24.83
N PHE A 33 -14.91 -36.13 -25.73
CA PHE A 33 -16.31 -36.55 -25.59
C PHE A 33 -16.94 -36.80 -26.96
N ASN A 34 -18.04 -37.55 -26.98
CA ASN A 34 -18.80 -37.85 -28.19
C ASN A 34 -20.15 -37.14 -28.19
N VAL A 35 -20.51 -36.62 -29.35
CA VAL A 35 -21.81 -35.98 -29.60
C VAL A 35 -22.60 -36.88 -30.55
N GLY A 36 -23.61 -37.54 -30.01
CA GLY A 36 -24.50 -38.46 -30.72
C GLY A 36 -25.87 -37.86 -31.03
N LEU A 37 -25.99 -36.53 -31.09
CA LEU A 37 -27.27 -35.84 -31.19
C LEU A 37 -27.88 -35.89 -32.58
N ALA A 38 -29.20 -36.07 -32.61
CA ALA A 38 -30.04 -35.95 -33.80
C ALA A 38 -30.57 -34.53 -34.01
N ASN A 39 -31.14 -34.30 -35.19
CA ASN A 39 -31.72 -33.00 -35.52
C ASN A 39 -32.83 -32.60 -34.51
N GLY A 40 -32.75 -31.37 -34.02
CA GLY A 40 -33.62 -30.80 -33.01
C GLY A 40 -33.19 -31.08 -31.56
N GLN A 41 -32.17 -31.89 -31.33
CA GLN A 41 -31.75 -32.27 -29.98
C GLN A 41 -30.70 -31.32 -29.40
N SER A 42 -30.68 -31.25 -28.07
CA SER A 42 -29.64 -30.57 -27.29
C SER A 42 -29.14 -31.48 -26.17
N ASP A 43 -27.87 -31.34 -25.84
CA ASP A 43 -27.28 -31.98 -24.65
C ASP A 43 -26.10 -31.16 -24.12
N THR A 44 -25.68 -31.41 -22.89
CA THR A 44 -24.56 -30.71 -22.25
C THR A 44 -23.48 -31.68 -21.81
N TYR A 45 -22.29 -31.49 -22.33
CA TYR A 45 -21.12 -32.33 -22.08
C TYR A 45 -20.22 -31.66 -21.02
N PRO A 46 -19.94 -32.32 -19.88
CA PRO A 46 -18.99 -31.81 -18.91
C PRO A 46 -17.57 -31.87 -19.48
N LEU A 47 -16.81 -30.78 -19.33
CA LEU A 47 -15.41 -30.70 -19.74
C LEU A 47 -14.50 -30.97 -18.54
N SER A 48 -14.43 -32.23 -18.11
CA SER A 48 -13.73 -32.63 -16.88
C SER A 48 -12.22 -32.37 -16.90
N GLY A 49 -11.59 -32.35 -18.08
CA GLY A 49 -10.18 -32.00 -18.24
C GLY A 49 -9.89 -30.49 -18.18
N ALA A 50 -10.93 -29.65 -18.12
CA ALA A 50 -10.78 -28.21 -18.14
C ALA A 50 -10.36 -27.62 -16.78
N THR A 51 -10.65 -28.32 -15.68
CA THR A 51 -10.37 -27.85 -14.32
C THR A 51 -8.87 -27.61 -14.12
N GLY A 52 -8.51 -26.43 -13.63
CA GLY A 52 -7.13 -26.01 -13.42
C GLY A 52 -6.44 -25.38 -14.64
N LEU A 53 -7.08 -25.39 -15.82
CA LEU A 53 -6.54 -24.71 -16.99
C LEU A 53 -6.44 -23.20 -16.73
N GLN A 54 -5.29 -22.63 -17.07
CA GLN A 54 -5.08 -21.19 -17.10
C GLN A 54 -5.53 -20.64 -18.45
N VAL A 55 -6.38 -19.62 -18.43
CA VAL A 55 -6.78 -18.90 -19.63
C VAL A 55 -6.49 -17.42 -19.49
N THR A 56 -6.10 -16.78 -20.58
CA THR A 56 -5.83 -15.33 -20.65
C THR A 56 -6.98 -14.62 -21.35
N GLN A 57 -7.35 -13.43 -20.90
CA GLN A 57 -8.34 -12.59 -21.59
C GLN A 57 -7.99 -12.44 -23.07
N GLY A 58 -8.99 -12.64 -23.93
CA GLY A 58 -8.83 -12.59 -25.39
C GLY A 58 -8.27 -13.87 -26.01
N GLN A 59 -7.81 -14.85 -25.23
CA GLN A 59 -7.28 -16.11 -25.76
C GLN A 59 -8.32 -16.84 -26.61
N VAL A 60 -7.91 -17.30 -27.79
CA VAL A 60 -8.70 -18.21 -28.62
C VAL A 60 -8.53 -19.62 -28.08
N LEU A 61 -9.63 -20.24 -27.65
CA LEU A 61 -9.65 -21.64 -27.23
C LEU A 61 -9.95 -22.50 -28.45
N THR A 62 -9.03 -23.42 -28.78
CA THR A 62 -9.15 -24.30 -29.94
C THR A 62 -9.49 -25.73 -29.51
N GLY A 63 -10.20 -26.43 -30.38
CA GLY A 63 -10.53 -27.84 -30.25
C GLY A 63 -10.62 -28.47 -31.63
N SER A 64 -10.69 -29.79 -31.66
CA SER A 64 -10.82 -30.57 -32.89
C SER A 64 -11.94 -31.59 -32.75
N GLY A 65 -12.53 -32.01 -33.85
CA GLY A 65 -13.43 -33.16 -33.83
C GLY A 65 -13.80 -33.62 -35.23
N CYS A 66 -14.22 -34.88 -35.28
CA CYS A 66 -14.63 -35.55 -36.50
C CYS A 66 -15.82 -36.48 -36.21
N THR A 67 -16.66 -36.65 -37.23
CA THR A 67 -17.75 -37.64 -37.27
C THR A 67 -17.22 -39.07 -37.19
N ALA A 68 -18.13 -40.02 -37.00
CA ALA A 68 -17.82 -41.45 -36.96
C ALA A 68 -16.79 -41.81 -35.87
N ASN A 69 -17.04 -41.33 -34.65
CA ASN A 69 -16.20 -41.56 -33.47
C ASN A 69 -14.73 -41.12 -33.64
N GLY A 70 -14.51 -40.07 -34.43
CA GLY A 70 -13.18 -39.50 -34.65
C GLY A 70 -12.40 -40.14 -35.80
N ASN A 71 -12.98 -41.08 -36.54
CA ASN A 71 -12.33 -41.65 -37.72
C ASN A 71 -12.19 -40.63 -38.86
N CYS A 72 -13.04 -39.58 -38.84
CA CYS A 72 -13.25 -38.68 -39.97
C CYS A 72 -13.76 -39.48 -41.19
N LEU A 73 -14.62 -38.88 -42.00
CA LEU A 73 -15.20 -39.48 -43.19
C LEU A 73 -14.56 -38.84 -44.43
N PRO A 74 -13.33 -39.24 -44.83
CA PRO A 74 -12.59 -38.58 -45.91
C PRO A 74 -13.29 -38.64 -47.28
N HIS A 75 -14.17 -39.61 -47.47
CA HIS A 75 -14.99 -39.77 -48.68
C HIS A 75 -16.49 -39.55 -48.43
N GLY A 76 -16.87 -39.18 -47.21
CA GLY A 76 -18.25 -38.90 -46.81
C GLY A 76 -18.49 -37.42 -46.62
N ASN A 77 -19.74 -36.97 -46.79
CA ASN A 77 -20.09 -35.57 -46.54
C ASN A 77 -20.40 -35.28 -45.06
N GLY A 78 -20.23 -36.26 -44.15
CA GLY A 78 -20.61 -36.12 -42.74
C GLY A 78 -19.88 -35.00 -42.01
N ASP A 79 -18.54 -35.01 -42.02
CA ASP A 79 -17.73 -33.95 -41.38
C ASP A 79 -18.04 -32.58 -41.96
N ARG A 80 -18.13 -32.52 -43.30
CA ARG A 80 -18.44 -31.28 -44.02
C ARG A 80 -19.83 -30.75 -43.65
N LYS A 81 -20.84 -31.61 -43.54
CA LYS A 81 -22.20 -31.21 -43.19
C LYS A 81 -22.31 -30.70 -41.75
N VAL A 82 -21.64 -31.36 -40.81
CA VAL A 82 -21.57 -30.88 -39.42
C VAL A 82 -20.85 -29.53 -39.37
N TYR A 83 -19.72 -29.39 -40.08
CA TYR A 83 -18.99 -28.13 -40.19
C TYR A 83 -19.84 -27.00 -40.81
N GLU A 84 -20.49 -27.25 -41.95
CA GLU A 84 -21.40 -26.30 -42.61
C GLU A 84 -22.54 -25.86 -41.67
N SER A 85 -23.09 -26.80 -40.89
CA SER A 85 -24.15 -26.51 -39.91
C SER A 85 -23.67 -25.65 -38.72
N LEU A 86 -22.43 -25.85 -38.27
CA LEU A 86 -21.82 -25.03 -37.22
C LEU A 86 -21.44 -23.63 -37.72
N VAL A 87 -20.83 -23.52 -38.91
CA VAL A 87 -20.42 -22.23 -39.49
C VAL A 87 -21.61 -21.36 -39.88
N SER A 88 -22.70 -21.96 -40.34
CA SER A 88 -23.96 -21.24 -40.61
C SER A 88 -24.69 -20.82 -39.34
N GLY A 89 -24.29 -21.32 -38.16
CA GLY A 89 -24.95 -21.06 -36.88
C GLY A 89 -26.23 -21.88 -36.65
N ALA A 90 -26.58 -22.81 -37.55
CA ALA A 90 -27.74 -23.67 -37.40
C ALA A 90 -27.56 -24.65 -36.22
N SER A 91 -26.41 -25.33 -36.16
CA SER A 91 -25.97 -26.05 -34.96
C SER A 91 -25.07 -25.14 -34.14
N THR A 92 -25.12 -25.23 -32.81
CA THR A 92 -24.35 -24.33 -31.94
C THR A 92 -23.62 -25.08 -30.84
N PHE A 93 -22.43 -24.56 -30.48
CA PHE A 93 -21.68 -24.94 -29.30
C PHE A 93 -21.64 -23.75 -28.35
N THR A 94 -22.23 -23.91 -27.18
CA THR A 94 -22.27 -22.90 -26.12
C THR A 94 -21.39 -23.34 -24.97
N LEU A 95 -20.27 -22.64 -24.78
CA LEU A 95 -19.32 -22.91 -23.71
C LEU A 95 -19.74 -22.15 -22.44
N LYS A 96 -19.94 -22.88 -21.34
CA LYS A 96 -20.14 -22.32 -20.01
C LYS A 96 -18.90 -22.56 -19.16
N LEU A 97 -18.27 -21.48 -18.71
CA LEU A 97 -17.08 -21.50 -17.86
C LEU A 97 -17.39 -20.91 -16.49
N ARG A 98 -16.95 -21.60 -15.44
CA ARG A 98 -16.78 -21.03 -14.10
C ARG A 98 -15.30 -20.85 -13.86
N MET A 99 -14.89 -19.63 -13.55
CA MET A 99 -13.48 -19.26 -13.46
C MET A 99 -13.17 -18.56 -12.15
N LYS A 100 -12.00 -18.90 -11.58
CA LYS A 100 -11.36 -18.16 -10.50
C LYS A 100 -10.44 -17.11 -11.12
N VAL A 101 -10.86 -15.86 -11.05
CA VAL A 101 -10.08 -14.71 -11.53
C VAL A 101 -9.28 -14.10 -10.39
N ARG A 102 -8.10 -13.55 -10.70
CA ARG A 102 -7.42 -12.67 -9.76
C ARG A 102 -8.07 -11.30 -9.87
N ASP A 103 -8.58 -10.82 -8.75
CA ASP A 103 -9.15 -9.50 -8.68
C ASP A 103 -8.14 -8.53 -8.03
N LYS A 104 -8.03 -7.32 -8.56
CA LYS A 104 -7.20 -6.28 -7.94
C LYS A 104 -8.02 -5.64 -6.82
N GLU A 105 -7.58 -5.81 -5.58
CA GLU A 105 -8.20 -5.14 -4.44
C GLU A 105 -7.50 -3.82 -4.18
N TRP A 106 -8.24 -2.72 -4.25
CA TRP A 106 -7.74 -1.40 -3.88
C TRP A 106 -7.84 -1.25 -2.37
N VAL A 107 -6.69 -1.28 -1.68
CA VAL A 107 -6.62 -1.06 -0.23
C VAL A 107 -6.22 0.39 0.02
N PRO A 108 -7.15 1.28 0.39
CA PRO A 108 -6.81 2.68 0.61
C PRO A 108 -6.00 2.82 1.92
N ARG A 109 -5.05 3.76 1.96
CA ARG A 109 -4.23 4.06 3.14
C ARG A 109 -4.32 5.53 3.49
N VAL A 110 -4.21 5.82 4.78
CA VAL A 110 -4.10 7.19 5.30
C VAL A 110 -2.63 7.50 5.50
N GLU A 111 -2.15 8.57 4.88
CA GLU A 111 -0.81 9.11 5.09
C GLU A 111 -0.94 10.42 5.86
N TRP A 112 -0.23 10.50 6.99
CA TRP A 112 -0.21 11.68 7.84
C TRP A 112 0.97 12.56 7.44
N VAL A 113 0.68 13.83 7.20
CA VAL A 113 1.70 14.85 6.97
C VAL A 113 1.67 15.83 8.13
N GLU A 114 2.85 16.16 8.64
CA GLU A 114 2.99 17.14 9.69
C GLU A 114 3.46 18.47 9.09
N SER A 115 2.88 19.56 9.58
CA SER A 115 3.33 20.91 9.27
C SER A 115 3.49 21.68 10.57
N CYS A 116 4.73 21.86 11.00
CA CYS A 116 5.05 22.58 12.23
C CYS A 116 5.85 23.84 11.88
N PRO A 117 5.42 25.03 12.33
CA PRO A 117 6.09 26.29 12.01
C PRO A 117 7.37 26.53 12.83
N PHE A 118 7.71 25.62 13.75
CA PHE A 118 8.91 25.65 14.59
C PHE A 118 9.41 24.22 14.82
N ASN A 119 10.63 24.08 15.36
CA ASN A 119 11.20 22.77 15.70
C ASN A 119 10.55 22.23 16.98
N LYS A 120 9.91 21.05 16.89
CA LYS A 120 9.25 20.39 18.03
C LYS A 120 10.18 20.14 19.22
N ALA A 121 11.49 20.04 19.00
CA ALA A 121 12.47 19.88 20.08
C ALA A 121 12.54 21.11 21.01
N ASP A 122 12.16 22.29 20.52
CA ASP A 122 12.21 23.56 21.26
C ASP A 122 10.90 23.87 22.00
N GLY A 123 9.91 22.98 21.91
CA GLY A 123 8.60 23.12 22.53
C GLY A 123 8.19 21.90 23.32
N VAL A 124 7.38 22.11 24.36
CA VAL A 124 6.74 21.05 25.13
C VAL A 124 5.28 20.93 24.69
N LEU A 125 4.86 19.71 24.32
CA LEU A 125 3.48 19.42 23.93
C LEU A 125 2.56 19.53 25.16
N THR A 126 1.58 20.43 25.11
CA THR A 126 0.62 20.66 26.20
C THR A 126 -0.77 20.10 25.89
N GLY A 127 -1.04 19.74 24.64
CA GLY A 127 -2.27 19.05 24.29
C GLY A 127 -2.40 18.75 22.80
N THR A 128 -3.24 17.78 22.49
CA THR A 128 -3.62 17.41 21.13
C THR A 128 -5.13 17.49 21.03
N GLU A 129 -5.65 18.21 20.04
CA GLU A 129 -7.08 18.28 19.79
C GLU A 129 -7.41 17.82 18.36
N CYS A 130 -8.56 17.19 18.21
CA CYS A 130 -9.06 16.82 16.89
C CYS A 130 -9.56 18.08 16.17
N SER A 131 -8.87 18.48 15.12
CA SER A 131 -9.21 19.67 14.33
C SER A 131 -10.18 19.36 13.18
N GLU A 132 -10.12 18.16 12.62
CA GLU A 132 -11.14 17.65 11.68
C GLU A 132 -11.84 16.43 12.25
N PRO A 133 -13.16 16.49 12.47
CA PRO A 133 -13.90 15.43 13.15
C PRO A 133 -13.73 14.08 12.45
N GLY A 134 -13.67 13.01 13.24
CA GLY A 134 -13.65 11.65 12.73
C GLY A 134 -14.89 11.29 11.91
N GLY A 135 -14.77 10.20 11.16
CA GLY A 135 -15.85 9.67 10.37
C GLY A 135 -15.36 8.73 9.29
N THR A 136 -16.30 8.19 8.52
CA THR A 136 -16.02 7.32 7.38
C THR A 136 -15.96 8.15 6.11
N LYS A 137 -14.78 8.18 5.46
CA LYS A 137 -14.64 8.68 4.09
C LYS A 137 -14.86 7.51 3.13
N THR A 138 -15.66 7.72 2.11
CA THR A 138 -15.96 6.72 1.08
C THR A 138 -15.61 7.26 -0.31
N GLY A 139 -15.39 6.35 -1.25
CA GLY A 139 -15.20 6.71 -2.65
C GLY A 139 -15.28 5.48 -3.54
N VAL A 140 -15.06 5.70 -4.84
CA VAL A 140 -15.07 4.63 -5.85
C VAL A 140 -13.77 4.69 -6.62
N MET A 141 -13.06 3.57 -6.71
CA MET A 141 -11.85 3.43 -7.51
C MET A 141 -12.05 2.25 -8.48
N GLU A 142 -12.02 2.54 -9.78
CA GLU A 142 -12.30 1.56 -10.85
C GLU A 142 -13.63 0.81 -10.67
N GLY A 143 -14.68 1.50 -10.20
CA GLY A 143 -16.00 0.93 -9.99
C GLY A 143 -16.17 0.15 -8.68
N LYS A 144 -15.10 -0.02 -7.88
CA LYS A 144 -15.19 -0.64 -6.55
C LYS A 144 -15.31 0.42 -5.45
N PRO A 145 -16.28 0.29 -4.55
CA PRO A 145 -16.39 1.18 -3.40
C PRO A 145 -15.25 0.91 -2.43
N TRP A 146 -14.68 1.97 -1.86
CA TRP A 146 -13.77 1.90 -0.73
C TRP A 146 -14.32 2.76 0.41
N ASN A 147 -13.97 2.39 1.64
CA ASN A 147 -14.26 3.18 2.82
C ASN A 147 -13.06 3.15 3.78
N ILE A 148 -12.81 4.28 4.45
CA ILE A 148 -11.85 4.39 5.53
C ILE A 148 -12.54 5.12 6.68
N THR A 149 -12.48 4.54 7.87
CA THR A 149 -12.94 5.18 9.09
C THR A 149 -11.75 5.64 9.89
N GLN A 150 -11.76 6.91 10.30
CA GLN A 150 -10.79 7.48 11.23
C GLN A 150 -11.51 8.10 12.42
N ALA A 151 -10.86 8.06 13.59
CA ALA A 151 -11.35 8.74 14.79
C ALA A 151 -11.21 10.27 14.69
N CYS A 152 -10.26 10.74 13.87
CA CYS A 152 -10.03 12.13 13.54
C CYS A 152 -9.30 12.20 12.20
N TRP A 153 -9.59 13.19 11.35
CA TRP A 153 -8.92 13.33 10.05
C TRP A 153 -7.73 14.29 10.08
N ALA A 154 -7.65 15.16 11.08
CA ALA A 154 -6.56 16.10 11.27
C ALA A 154 -6.44 16.42 12.76
N TYR A 155 -5.24 16.29 13.31
CA TYR A 155 -4.93 16.68 14.69
C TYR A 155 -4.23 18.04 14.71
N ARG A 156 -4.55 18.86 15.72
CA ARG A 156 -3.83 20.08 16.03
C ARG A 156 -3.18 19.94 17.40
N ASP A 157 -1.87 19.92 17.40
CA ASP A 157 -1.06 19.92 18.61
C ASP A 157 -0.81 21.34 19.12
N LYS A 158 -0.87 21.52 20.42
CA LYS A 158 -0.52 22.77 21.13
C LYS A 158 0.80 22.55 21.84
N TYR A 159 1.73 23.47 21.61
CA TYR A 159 3.04 23.46 22.25
C TYR A 159 3.26 24.78 22.99
N VAL A 160 3.98 24.69 24.11
CA VAL A 160 4.60 25.84 24.77
C VAL A 160 6.07 25.84 24.41
N THR A 161 6.51 26.89 23.72
CA THR A 161 7.92 27.13 23.40
C THR A 161 8.45 28.22 24.31
N GLN A 162 9.59 27.98 24.93
CA GLN A 162 10.34 29.03 25.60
C GLN A 162 11.59 29.31 24.77
N SER A 163 11.68 30.51 24.19
CA SER A 163 12.95 30.93 23.59
C SER A 163 13.99 30.97 24.70
N ALA A 164 15.00 30.09 24.63
CA ALA A 164 16.13 30.16 25.54
C ALA A 164 16.84 31.50 25.32
N ASP A 165 16.68 32.42 26.26
CA ASP A 165 17.49 33.63 26.34
C ASP A 165 18.50 33.44 27.48
N ASN A 166 19.69 34.02 27.33
CA ASN A 166 20.65 34.05 28.42
C ASN A 166 20.31 35.14 29.44
N GLY A 167 19.21 35.88 29.26
CA GLY A 167 18.76 37.00 30.07
C GLY A 167 19.90 37.86 30.64
N THR A 168 19.91 37.96 31.96
CA THR A 168 20.94 38.70 32.72
C THR A 168 22.30 37.98 32.79
N CYS A 169 22.37 36.71 32.39
CA CYS A 169 23.59 35.91 32.35
C CYS A 169 24.41 36.12 31.07
N GLN A 170 23.88 36.82 30.06
CA GLN A 170 24.58 37.09 28.80
C GLN A 170 26.00 37.64 29.01
N LYS A 171 26.17 38.58 29.97
CA LYS A 171 27.49 39.15 30.33
C LYS A 171 28.52 38.13 30.81
N TYR A 172 28.07 37.00 31.37
CA TYR A 172 28.95 35.92 31.84
C TYR A 172 29.19 34.89 30.73
N VAL A 173 28.20 34.64 29.88
CA VAL A 173 28.36 33.80 28.68
C VAL A 173 29.38 34.39 27.71
N ASP A 174 29.33 35.71 27.52
CA ASP A 174 30.23 36.42 26.60
C ASP A 174 31.64 36.62 27.16
N ASN A 175 31.86 36.33 28.45
CA ASN A 175 33.16 36.48 29.07
C ASN A 175 33.94 35.15 28.97
N PRO A 176 35.04 35.09 28.19
CA PRO A 176 35.83 33.86 28.02
C PRO A 176 36.53 33.40 29.31
N ALA A 177 36.64 34.28 30.32
CA ALA A 177 37.17 33.91 31.63
C ALA A 177 36.13 33.24 32.53
N CYS A 178 34.86 33.21 32.12
CA CYS A 178 33.77 32.59 32.87
C CYS A 178 33.42 31.20 32.30
N THR A 179 33.17 30.25 33.19
CA THR A 179 32.68 28.90 32.86
C THR A 179 31.40 28.61 33.64
N LEU A 180 30.46 27.91 33.00
CA LEU A 180 29.20 27.52 33.65
C LEU A 180 29.47 26.42 34.69
N ALA A 181 29.18 26.71 35.96
CA ALA A 181 29.41 25.79 37.08
C ALA A 181 28.19 24.91 37.39
N SER A 182 26.98 25.49 37.36
CA SER A 182 25.75 24.73 37.60
C SER A 182 24.52 25.43 37.00
N ARG A 183 23.47 24.63 36.75
CA ARG A 183 22.14 25.09 36.40
C ARG A 183 21.13 24.44 37.32
N GLN A 184 20.17 25.23 37.80
CA GLN A 184 19.05 24.76 38.60
C GLN A 184 17.78 25.44 38.12
N CYS A 185 16.67 24.70 38.10
CA CYS A 185 15.40 25.29 37.73
C CYS A 185 14.81 26.10 38.89
N ALA A 186 14.40 27.33 38.61
CA ALA A 186 13.74 28.22 39.56
C ALA A 186 12.22 28.01 39.61
N PHE A 187 11.59 27.80 38.45
CA PHE A 187 10.14 27.65 38.33
C PHE A 187 9.79 26.53 37.37
N TYR A 188 8.89 25.65 37.79
CA TYR A 188 8.33 24.61 36.93
C TYR A 188 6.90 24.98 36.53
N SER A 189 6.48 24.57 35.33
CA SER A 189 5.07 24.57 34.94
C SER A 189 4.30 23.49 35.72
N ASP A 190 2.97 23.57 35.70
CA ASP A 190 2.08 22.54 36.29
C ASP A 190 2.33 21.13 35.70
N GLU A 191 2.94 21.07 34.51
CA GLU A 191 3.29 19.85 33.78
C GLU A 191 4.76 19.43 34.00
N GLY A 192 5.49 20.13 34.88
CA GLY A 192 6.87 19.80 35.27
C GLY A 192 7.97 20.37 34.36
N THR A 193 7.66 21.32 33.48
CA THR A 193 8.66 21.95 32.58
C THR A 193 9.37 23.10 33.25
N CYS A 194 10.69 23.19 33.15
CA CYS A 194 11.43 24.33 33.69
C CYS A 194 11.15 25.61 32.89
N LEU A 195 10.53 26.60 33.52
CA LEU A 195 10.16 27.91 32.93
C LEU A 195 11.19 29.01 33.21
N HIS A 196 12.13 28.78 34.13
CA HIS A 196 13.18 29.74 34.44
C HIS A 196 14.33 29.00 35.11
N GLU A 197 15.55 29.25 34.67
CA GLU A 197 16.75 28.65 35.28
C GLU A 197 17.60 29.69 36.00
N TYR A 198 18.19 29.28 37.11
CA TYR A 198 19.35 29.96 37.68
C TYR A 198 20.62 29.26 37.18
N ALA A 199 21.50 30.03 36.56
CA ALA A 199 22.81 29.59 36.13
C ALA A 199 23.89 30.23 37.01
N THR A 200 24.82 29.41 37.51
CA THR A 200 25.98 29.88 38.27
C THR A 200 27.21 29.82 37.38
N TYR A 201 27.93 30.94 37.25
CA TYR A 201 29.19 31.03 36.49
C TYR A 201 30.36 31.21 37.45
N SER A 202 31.46 30.50 37.18
CA SER A 202 32.75 30.66 37.85
C SER A 202 33.69 31.41 36.91
N CYS A 203 34.16 32.58 37.31
CA CYS A 203 34.97 33.47 36.47
C CYS A 203 36.38 33.63 37.05
N GLU A 204 37.40 33.43 36.22
CA GLU A 204 38.79 33.70 36.57
C GLU A 204 39.09 35.19 36.38
N SER A 205 39.65 35.83 37.41
CA SER A 205 40.17 37.20 37.31
C SER A 205 41.69 37.17 37.37
N ARG A 206 42.35 37.72 36.35
CA ARG A 206 43.81 37.95 36.39
C ARG A 206 44.08 39.33 36.98
N THR A 207 44.56 39.37 38.21
CA THR A 207 45.18 40.56 38.79
C THR A 207 46.62 40.63 38.31
N SER A 208 46.96 41.69 37.57
CA SER A 208 48.37 42.02 37.26
C SER A 208 48.84 43.08 38.25
N GLY A 209 49.47 42.65 39.35
CA GLY A 209 50.16 43.55 40.27
C GLY A 209 51.50 43.99 39.71
N LYS A 210 51.94 45.22 40.03
CA LYS A 210 53.31 45.66 39.76
C LYS A 210 54.25 44.94 40.72
N VAL A 211 54.84 43.85 40.27
CA VAL A 211 55.83 43.10 41.04
C VAL A 211 57.24 43.59 40.75
N MET A 212 58.01 43.82 41.81
CA MET A 212 59.44 44.07 41.75
C MET A 212 60.19 42.86 42.29
N VAL A 213 61.18 42.39 41.55
CA VAL A 213 62.05 41.29 41.97
C VAL A 213 63.39 41.86 42.40
N CYS A 214 63.71 41.73 43.69
CA CYS A 214 64.99 42.16 44.26
C CYS A 214 65.66 40.96 44.95
N GLY A 215 66.79 40.50 44.41
CA GLY A 215 67.61 39.47 45.05
C GLY A 215 67.02 38.06 45.08
N GLY A 216 65.97 37.79 44.29
CA GLY A 216 65.31 36.47 44.21
C GLY A 216 63.94 36.43 44.89
N ASP A 217 63.62 37.43 45.71
CA ASP A 217 62.31 37.57 46.36
C ASP A 217 61.40 38.52 45.56
N VAL A 218 60.11 38.16 45.51
CA VAL A 218 59.07 38.87 44.76
C VAL A 218 58.26 39.73 45.71
N PHE A 219 58.21 41.05 45.46
CA PHE A 219 57.47 42.02 46.26
C PHE A 219 56.38 42.70 45.41
N CYS A 220 55.12 42.63 45.84
CA CYS A 220 54.04 43.35 45.16
C CYS A 220 54.01 44.79 45.64
N LEU A 221 54.26 45.72 44.72
CA LEU A 221 54.42 47.14 45.03
C LEU A 221 53.09 47.85 45.31
N ASP A 222 51.97 47.24 44.91
CA ASP A 222 50.60 47.76 45.03
C ASP A 222 49.75 46.98 46.04
N GLY A 223 50.32 45.98 46.72
CA GLY A 223 49.63 45.18 47.73
C GLY A 223 48.66 44.14 47.18
N GLU A 224 48.49 44.06 45.85
CA GLU A 224 47.76 42.98 45.17
C GLU A 224 48.74 41.95 44.60
N CYS A 225 49.18 41.05 45.50
CA CYS A 225 49.53 39.68 45.15
C CYS A 225 48.27 38.81 45.34
#